data_AF-A0AAQ4DWJ2-F1
#
_entry.id   AF-A0AAQ4DWJ2-F1
#
_cell.length_a   1.000
_cell.length_b   1.000
_cell.length_c   1.000
_cell.angle_alpha   90.00
_cell.angle_beta   90.00
_cell.angle_gamma   90.00
#
_symmetry.space_group_name_H-M   'P 1'
#
loop_
_entity.id
_entity.type
_entity.pdbx_description
1 polymer ?
#
loop_
_entity_poly.entity_id
_entity_poly.type
_entity_poly.pdbx_seq_one_letter_code
_entity_poly.pdbx_strand_id
1 'polypeptide(L)'
;MLDGEESLEFYGQRPWQAKGRGDALDPQTEDLGIQALQYKEKTQVDHSGLVVPLLSSAVAQFKKYRCPRMKRHLIDVMALGDSMISHWYQVQVAVVQIAEEYYSSTDYDKALSILTHVLWDYRSERWRPLVSNILTTALKCAYLSATMPAFLMLGLEFISSCILVCFLFICFFLIQRGVEYIT
;
A
#
# COMPACT_ATOMS: atom_id res chain seq x y z
N MET A 1 -43.27 -0.84 -23.96
CA MET A 1 -42.20 -1.85 -23.84
C MET A 1 -41.01 -1.31 -24.61
N LEU A 2 -39.89 -1.10 -23.94
CA LEU A 2 -38.68 -0.59 -24.58
C LEU A 2 -37.96 -1.76 -25.22
N ASP A 3 -37.80 -1.74 -26.55
CA ASP A 3 -37.04 -2.75 -27.28
C ASP A 3 -35.60 -2.79 -26.76
N GLY A 4 -35.14 -3.95 -26.29
CA GLY A 4 -33.77 -4.17 -25.80
C GLY A 4 -33.65 -4.61 -24.34
N GLU A 5 -34.74 -4.69 -23.57
CA GLU A 5 -34.74 -5.12 -22.16
C GLU A 5 -34.17 -6.53 -21.95
N GLU A 6 -34.33 -7.44 -22.93
CA GLU A 6 -33.73 -8.78 -22.89
C GLU A 6 -32.20 -8.78 -23.09
N SER A 7 -31.62 -7.71 -23.64
CA SER A 7 -30.17 -7.60 -23.86
C SER A 7 -29.41 -6.97 -22.70
N LEU A 8 -30.07 -6.35 -21.71
CA LEU A 8 -29.35 -5.75 -20.58
C LEU A 8 -28.69 -6.83 -19.70
N GLU A 9 -27.36 -6.84 -19.70
CA GLU A 9 -26.56 -7.54 -18.70
C GLU A 9 -26.39 -6.61 -17.49
N PHE A 10 -26.77 -7.08 -16.30
CA PHE A 10 -26.56 -6.33 -15.08
C PHE A 10 -25.12 -6.46 -14.60
N TYR A 11 -24.53 -5.37 -14.07
CA TYR A 11 -23.21 -5.43 -13.44
C TYR A 11 -23.24 -6.42 -12.27
N GLY A 12 -22.36 -7.44 -12.31
CA GLY A 12 -22.31 -8.53 -11.33
C GLY A 12 -23.14 -9.77 -11.70
N GLN A 13 -23.80 -9.79 -12.86
CA GLN A 13 -24.49 -10.97 -13.37
C GLN A 13 -23.46 -12.02 -13.83
N ARG A 14 -23.60 -13.26 -13.36
CA ARG A 14 -22.70 -14.35 -13.77
C ARG A 14 -23.11 -14.85 -15.16
N PRO A 15 -22.19 -15.02 -16.13
CA PRO A 15 -22.53 -15.42 -17.49
C PRO A 15 -23.29 -16.76 -17.61
N TRP A 16 -23.11 -17.67 -16.63
CA TRP A 16 -23.82 -18.95 -16.57
C TRP A 16 -25.14 -18.91 -15.78
N GLN A 17 -25.48 -17.76 -15.19
CA GLN A 17 -26.81 -17.50 -14.66
C GLN A 17 -27.70 -17.02 -15.81
N ALA A 18 -28.42 -17.96 -16.43
CA ALA A 18 -29.34 -17.65 -17.52
C ALA A 18 -30.32 -16.54 -17.11
N LYS A 19 -30.51 -15.54 -17.99
CA LYS A 19 -31.43 -14.42 -17.78
C LYS A 19 -32.84 -14.95 -17.50
N GLY A 20 -33.35 -14.69 -16.30
CA GLY A 20 -34.79 -14.80 -16.00
C GLY A 20 -35.31 -16.11 -15.40
N ARG A 21 -34.48 -16.99 -14.82
CA ARG A 21 -35.01 -18.15 -14.07
C ARG A 21 -34.46 -18.19 -12.65
N GLY A 22 -35.37 -18.11 -11.67
CA GLY A 22 -35.12 -18.45 -10.27
C GLY A 22 -34.97 -19.95 -10.05
N ASP A 23 -34.36 -20.66 -11.00
CA ASP A 23 -34.04 -22.07 -10.87
C ASP A 23 -32.75 -22.17 -10.05
N ALA A 24 -32.78 -22.95 -8.97
CA ALA A 24 -31.60 -23.25 -8.17
C ALA A 24 -30.55 -23.89 -9.08
N LEU A 25 -29.46 -23.15 -9.34
CA LEU A 25 -28.36 -23.64 -10.16
C LEU A 25 -27.76 -24.86 -9.49
N ASP A 26 -27.43 -25.86 -10.31
CA ASP A 26 -26.69 -27.02 -9.85
C ASP A 26 -25.35 -26.57 -9.23
N PRO A 27 -25.06 -26.90 -7.96
CA PRO A 27 -23.87 -26.43 -7.25
C PRO A 27 -22.56 -26.70 -8.01
N GLN A 28 -22.51 -27.78 -8.79
CA GLN A 28 -21.32 -28.13 -9.56
C GLN A 28 -21.05 -27.16 -10.72
N THR A 29 -22.10 -26.68 -11.39
CA THR A 29 -21.98 -25.70 -12.46
C THR A 29 -21.54 -24.34 -11.91
N GLU A 30 -21.99 -23.99 -10.72
CA GLU A 30 -21.56 -22.78 -10.01
C GLU A 30 -20.07 -22.83 -9.66
N ASP A 31 -19.61 -23.94 -9.08
CA ASP A 31 -18.19 -24.13 -8.73
C ASP A 31 -17.28 -24.08 -9.96
N LEU A 32 -17.67 -24.74 -11.06
CA LEU A 32 -16.92 -24.71 -12.31
C LEU A 32 -16.89 -23.31 -12.93
N GLY A 33 -18.01 -22.58 -12.88
CA GLY A 33 -18.07 -21.20 -13.35
C GLY A 33 -17.17 -20.27 -12.54
N ILE A 34 -17.16 -20.41 -11.21
CA ILE A 34 -16.28 -19.64 -10.32
C ILE A 34 -14.81 -19.96 -10.63
N GLN A 35 -14.45 -21.23 -10.74
CA GLN A 35 -13.06 -21.63 -11.09
C GLN A 35 -12.64 -21.09 -12.45
N ALA A 36 -13.52 -21.13 -13.45
CA ALA A 36 -13.26 -20.57 -14.77
C ALA A 36 -13.04 -19.04 -14.72
N LEU A 37 -13.83 -18.31 -13.92
CA LEU A 37 -13.61 -16.87 -13.72
C LEU A 37 -12.30 -16.59 -13.00
N GLN A 38 -12.00 -17.29 -11.90
CA GLN A 38 -10.75 -17.12 -11.17
C GLN A 38 -9.53 -17.42 -12.04
N TYR A 39 -9.61 -18.47 -12.87
CA TYR A 39 -8.57 -18.78 -13.84
C TYR A 39 -8.41 -17.67 -14.88
N LYS A 40 -9.52 -17.18 -15.44
CA LYS A 40 -9.52 -16.07 -16.39
C LYS A 40 -8.94 -14.80 -15.78
N GLU A 41 -9.33 -14.48 -14.56
CA GLU A 41 -8.85 -13.32 -13.80
C GLU A 41 -7.33 -13.43 -13.59
N LYS A 42 -6.85 -14.56 -13.06
CA LYS A 42 -5.43 -14.80 -12.81
C LYS A 42 -4.56 -14.79 -14.09
N THR A 43 -5.11 -15.20 -15.23
CA THR A 43 -4.33 -15.41 -16.47
C THR A 43 -4.45 -14.26 -17.47
N GLN A 44 -5.60 -13.58 -17.51
CA GLN A 44 -5.89 -12.54 -18.52
C GLN A 44 -5.94 -11.11 -17.95
N VAL A 45 -6.16 -10.94 -16.64
CA VAL A 45 -6.32 -9.60 -16.06
C VAL A 45 -4.99 -9.14 -15.48
N ASP A 46 -4.44 -8.07 -16.04
CA ASP A 46 -3.36 -7.33 -15.40
C ASP A 46 -3.94 -6.48 -14.27
N HIS A 47 -3.93 -7.02 -13.06
CA HIS A 47 -4.39 -6.33 -11.86
C HIS A 47 -3.55 -5.09 -11.57
N SER A 48 -2.22 -5.17 -11.76
CA SER A 48 -1.31 -4.07 -11.47
C SER A 48 -1.60 -2.85 -12.35
N GLY A 49 -1.90 -3.08 -13.63
CA GLY A 49 -2.30 -2.06 -14.59
C GLY A 49 -3.62 -1.35 -14.27
N LEU A 50 -4.48 -1.93 -13.44
CA LEU A 50 -5.75 -1.32 -13.00
C LEU A 50 -5.61 -0.65 -11.62
N VAL A 51 -4.92 -1.30 -10.69
CA VAL A 51 -4.80 -0.83 -9.30
C VAL A 51 -3.95 0.45 -9.22
N VAL A 52 -2.82 0.49 -9.93
CA VAL A 52 -1.91 1.64 -9.94
C VAL A 52 -2.60 2.95 -10.38
N PRO A 53 -3.31 3.03 -11.52
CA PRO A 53 -3.98 4.27 -11.93
C PRO A 53 -5.15 4.65 -11.01
N LEU A 54 -5.85 3.66 -10.43
CA LEU A 54 -6.90 3.93 -9.45
C LEU A 54 -6.34 4.55 -8.17
N LEU A 55 -5.28 3.95 -7.60
CA LEU A 55 -4.60 4.49 -6.42
C LEU A 55 -3.98 5.86 -6.71
N SER A 56 -3.37 6.04 -7.87
CA SER A 56 -2.82 7.33 -8.30
C SER A 56 -3.91 8.41 -8.41
N SER A 57 -5.06 8.06 -8.96
CA SER A 57 -6.23 8.95 -9.03
C SER A 57 -6.80 9.27 -7.65
N ALA A 58 -6.86 8.27 -6.76
CA ALA A 58 -7.29 8.46 -5.38
C ALA A 58 -6.35 9.41 -4.63
N VAL A 59 -5.02 9.25 -4.81
CA VAL A 59 -4.01 10.17 -4.25
C VAL A 59 -4.21 11.60 -4.79
N ALA A 60 -4.45 11.76 -6.09
CA ALA A 60 -4.69 13.08 -6.69
C ALA A 60 -5.97 13.73 -6.15
N GLN A 61 -7.06 12.95 -6.05
CA GLN A 61 -8.32 13.41 -5.46
C GLN A 61 -8.17 13.78 -3.99
N PHE A 62 -7.38 13.01 -3.24
CA PHE A 62 -7.09 13.30 -1.85
C PHE A 62 -6.31 14.61 -1.69
N LYS A 63 -5.24 14.81 -2.48
CA LYS A 63 -4.50 16.08 -2.53
C LYS A 63 -5.41 17.27 -2.87
N LYS A 64 -6.40 17.07 -3.74
CA LYS A 64 -7.34 18.11 -4.19
C LYS A 64 -8.42 18.44 -3.15
N TYR A 65 -9.03 17.43 -2.54
CA TYR A 65 -10.25 17.61 -1.73
C TYR A 65 -10.07 17.42 -0.22
N ARG A 66 -8.88 17.00 0.25
CA ARG A 66 -8.51 16.87 1.67
C ARG A 66 -9.53 16.06 2.49
N CYS A 67 -10.00 14.95 1.93
CA CYS A 67 -11.12 14.17 2.47
C CYS A 67 -10.77 13.47 3.80
N PRO A 68 -11.48 13.74 4.92
CA PRO A 68 -11.17 13.16 6.24
C PRO A 68 -11.46 11.65 6.38
N ARG A 69 -12.23 11.04 5.48
CA ARG A 69 -12.83 9.70 5.69
C ARG A 69 -11.84 8.53 5.73
N MET A 70 -10.60 8.74 5.30
CA MET A 70 -9.57 7.69 5.30
C MET A 70 -8.70 7.74 6.58
N LYS A 71 -8.90 8.72 7.48
CA LYS A 71 -8.16 8.90 8.75
C LYS A 71 -8.28 7.77 9.78
N ARG A 72 -9.20 6.81 9.59
CA ARG A 72 -9.79 6.06 10.71
C ARG A 72 -9.04 4.83 11.24
N HIS A 73 -7.83 4.51 10.78
CA HIS A 73 -7.14 3.29 11.25
C HIS A 73 -5.73 3.46 11.82
N LEU A 74 -5.17 4.68 11.84
CA LEU A 74 -3.81 4.89 12.35
C LEU A 74 -3.66 6.04 13.36
N ILE A 75 -4.73 6.83 13.60
CA ILE A 75 -4.67 8.08 14.35
C ILE A 75 -5.34 7.97 15.73
N ASP A 76 -5.34 6.80 16.36
CA ASP A 76 -5.63 6.72 17.80
C ASP A 76 -4.35 6.83 18.66
N VAL A 77 -3.15 6.79 18.05
CA VAL A 77 -1.85 6.85 18.77
C VAL A 77 -1.19 8.24 18.74
N MET A 78 -1.74 9.21 17.99
CA MET A 78 -1.14 10.55 17.84
C MET A 78 -2.17 11.67 18.05
N ALA A 79 -2.64 11.80 19.29
CA ALA A 79 -3.44 12.94 19.75
C ALA A 79 -2.55 14.13 20.18
N LEU A 80 -1.60 14.54 19.33
CA LEU A 80 -0.81 15.77 19.52
C LEU A 80 -0.95 16.67 18.30
N GLY A 81 -1.95 17.56 18.35
CA GLY A 81 -1.92 18.93 17.81
C GLY A 81 -1.98 19.16 16.30
N ASP A 82 -1.30 18.38 15.46
CA ASP A 82 -0.99 18.82 14.09
C ASP A 82 -1.84 18.12 13.03
N SER A 83 -3.01 18.71 12.73
CA SER A 83 -3.90 18.26 11.65
C SER A 83 -3.23 18.19 10.27
N MET A 84 -2.12 18.89 10.08
CA MET A 84 -1.34 18.87 8.84
C MET A 84 -0.54 17.58 8.66
N ILE A 85 0.08 17.05 9.72
CA ILE A 85 0.93 15.84 9.67
C ILE A 85 0.11 14.60 9.28
N SER A 86 -1.11 14.47 9.83
CA SER A 86 -2.01 13.37 9.48
C SER A 86 -2.42 13.33 7.99
N HIS A 87 -2.43 14.48 7.30
CA HIS A 87 -2.85 14.58 5.91
C HIS A 87 -1.75 14.09 4.96
N TRP A 88 -0.49 14.44 5.24
CA TRP A 88 0.67 13.99 4.47
C TRP A 88 0.88 12.47 4.62
N TYR A 89 0.70 11.95 5.82
CA TYR A 89 0.78 10.53 6.13
C TYR A 89 -0.10 9.66 5.21
N GLN A 90 -1.36 10.05 5.02
CA GLN A 90 -2.32 9.28 4.24
C GLN A 90 -1.95 9.18 2.75
N VAL A 91 -1.42 10.29 2.19
CA VAL A 91 -0.91 10.31 0.82
C VAL A 91 0.30 9.41 0.70
N GLN A 92 1.23 9.46 1.66
CA GLN A 92 2.46 8.69 1.63
C GLN A 92 2.19 7.18 1.76
N VAL A 93 1.28 6.76 2.62
CA VAL A 93 0.90 5.34 2.77
C VAL A 93 0.30 4.79 1.47
N ALA A 94 -0.58 5.56 0.81
CA ALA A 94 -1.14 5.16 -0.48
C ALA A 94 -0.05 5.05 -1.56
N VAL A 95 0.98 5.90 -1.53
CA VAL A 95 2.11 5.84 -2.46
C VAL A 95 3.02 4.65 -2.18
N VAL A 96 3.17 4.23 -0.92
CA VAL A 96 3.85 2.97 -0.57
C VAL A 96 3.09 1.76 -1.13
N GLN A 97 1.76 1.75 -1.03
CA GLN A 97 0.95 0.69 -1.65
C GLN A 97 1.07 0.68 -3.18
N ILE A 98 1.14 1.85 -3.82
CA ILE A 98 1.45 1.94 -5.26
C ILE A 98 2.81 1.31 -5.57
N ALA A 99 3.83 1.56 -4.75
CA ALA A 99 5.16 0.97 -4.94
C ALA A 99 5.18 -0.55 -4.74
N GLU A 100 4.39 -1.09 -3.80
CA GLU A 100 4.22 -2.53 -3.62
C GLU A 100 3.55 -3.18 -4.83
N GLU A 101 2.58 -2.52 -5.46
CA GLU A 101 1.98 -2.98 -6.71
C GLU A 101 2.99 -2.99 -7.86
N TYR A 102 3.83 -1.95 -7.98
CA TYR A 102 4.93 -1.94 -8.96
C TYR A 102 5.99 -3.01 -8.70
N TYR A 103 6.22 -3.36 -7.43
CA TYR A 103 7.10 -4.49 -7.08
C TYR A 103 6.50 -5.81 -7.57
N SER A 104 5.19 -6.01 -7.42
CA SER A 104 4.50 -7.19 -7.94
C SER A 104 4.46 -7.25 -9.47
N SER A 105 4.49 -6.10 -10.15
CA SER A 105 4.47 -5.99 -11.61
C SER A 105 5.85 -6.11 -12.27
N THR A 106 6.91 -6.45 -11.51
CA THR A 106 8.32 -6.56 -11.96
C THR A 106 8.99 -5.25 -12.43
N ASP A 107 8.30 -4.12 -12.32
CA ASP A 107 8.81 -2.78 -12.68
C ASP A 107 9.57 -2.15 -11.50
N TYR A 108 10.70 -2.76 -11.14
CA TYR A 108 11.47 -2.40 -9.93
C TYR A 108 12.03 -0.97 -9.97
N ASP A 109 12.37 -0.44 -11.15
CA ASP A 109 12.94 0.92 -11.27
C ASP A 109 11.92 2.02 -10.94
N LYS A 110 10.67 1.83 -11.36
CA LYS A 110 9.57 2.76 -11.04
C LYS A 110 9.23 2.67 -9.56
N ALA A 111 9.17 1.46 -9.01
CA ALA A 111 8.97 1.24 -7.58
C ALA A 111 10.06 1.95 -6.75
N LEU A 112 11.32 1.81 -7.14
CA LEU A 112 12.46 2.42 -6.46
C LEU A 112 12.41 3.95 -6.51
N SER A 113 12.05 4.54 -7.66
CA SER A 113 11.88 6.00 -7.79
C SER A 113 10.78 6.54 -6.86
N ILE A 114 9.65 5.83 -6.79
CA ILE A 114 8.53 6.21 -5.91
C ILE A 114 8.95 6.09 -4.44
N LEU A 115 9.57 4.97 -4.05
CA LEU A 115 10.01 4.73 -2.67
C LEU A 115 11.05 5.75 -2.22
N THR A 116 12.03 6.09 -3.06
CA THR A 116 13.06 7.10 -2.73
C THR A 116 12.48 8.50 -2.57
N HIS A 117 11.47 8.87 -3.36
CA HIS A 117 10.74 10.13 -3.17
C HIS A 117 10.02 10.16 -1.82
N VAL A 118 9.24 9.13 -1.50
CA VAL A 118 8.44 9.10 -0.27
C VAL A 118 9.29 8.97 1.00
N LEU A 119 10.45 8.30 0.91
CA LEU A 119 11.41 8.21 2.02
C LEU A 119 11.87 9.59 2.51
N TRP A 120 12.01 10.58 1.62
CA TRP A 120 12.39 11.94 2.00
C TRP A 120 11.38 12.59 2.97
N ASP A 121 10.10 12.40 2.70
CA ASP A 121 9.04 12.99 3.52
C ASP A 121 8.95 12.29 4.88
N TYR A 122 9.02 10.94 4.91
CA TYR A 122 9.02 10.19 6.17
C TYR A 122 10.23 10.48 7.08
N ARG A 123 11.39 10.85 6.51
CA ARG A 123 12.55 11.33 7.29
C ARG A 123 12.23 12.62 8.03
N SER A 124 11.55 13.55 7.36
CA SER A 124 11.19 14.85 7.92
C SER A 124 10.22 14.68 9.09
N GLU A 125 9.34 13.68 9.01
CA GLU A 125 8.32 13.40 10.03
C GLU A 125 8.82 12.53 11.20
N ARG A 126 10.00 11.90 11.09
CA ARG A 126 10.66 11.05 12.12
C ARG A 126 9.95 9.74 12.47
N TRP A 127 9.17 9.16 11.56
CA TRP A 127 8.46 7.88 11.79
C TRP A 127 9.37 6.67 11.59
N ARG A 128 10.33 6.50 12.49
CA ARG A 128 11.44 5.53 12.38
C ARG A 128 11.05 4.07 12.06
N PRO A 129 10.05 3.45 12.71
CA PRO A 129 9.72 2.04 12.42
C PRO A 129 9.07 1.84 11.05
N LEU A 130 8.38 2.86 10.53
CA LEU A 130 7.81 2.81 9.19
C LEU A 130 8.90 3.00 8.13
N VAL A 131 9.82 3.95 8.37
CA VAL A 131 11.00 4.17 7.52
C VAL A 131 11.83 2.89 7.40
N SER A 132 12.08 2.16 8.49
CA SER A 132 12.85 0.92 8.41
C SER A 132 12.19 -0.12 7.50
N ASN A 133 10.87 -0.30 7.59
CA ASN A 133 10.14 -1.26 6.74
C ASN A 133 10.22 -0.85 5.25
N ILE A 134 9.98 0.43 4.96
CA ILE A 134 10.07 0.98 3.59
C ILE A 134 11.51 0.90 3.05
N LEU A 135 12.50 1.11 3.91
CA LEU A 135 13.90 1.03 3.53
C LEU A 135 14.31 -0.42 3.21
N THR A 136 13.75 -1.41 3.92
CA THR A 136 13.96 -2.83 3.57
C THR A 136 13.32 -3.22 2.24
N THR A 137 12.13 -2.70 1.91
CA THR A 137 11.48 -2.97 0.63
C THR A 137 12.22 -2.26 -0.51
N ALA A 138 12.63 -1.01 -0.32
CA ALA A 138 13.44 -0.27 -1.29
C ALA A 138 14.80 -0.94 -1.56
N LEU A 139 15.43 -1.51 -0.54
CA LEU A 139 16.72 -2.21 -0.67
C LEU A 139 16.56 -3.52 -1.46
N LYS A 140 15.46 -4.25 -1.27
CA LYS A 140 15.11 -5.41 -2.11
C LYS A 140 14.84 -5.00 -3.56
N CYS A 141 14.13 -3.87 -3.78
CA CYS A 141 13.90 -3.34 -5.12
C CYS A 141 15.22 -2.96 -5.81
N ALA A 142 16.10 -2.23 -5.12
CA ALA A 142 17.39 -1.81 -5.67
C ALA A 142 18.29 -3.01 -6.01
N TYR A 143 18.24 -4.07 -5.21
CA TYR A 143 18.92 -5.32 -5.49
C TYR A 143 18.40 -5.99 -6.77
N LEU A 144 17.07 -6.09 -6.93
CA LEU A 144 16.45 -6.68 -8.12
C LEU A 144 16.61 -5.82 -9.38
N SER A 145 16.63 -4.50 -9.25
CA SER A 145 16.92 -3.53 -10.32
C SER A 145 18.40 -3.48 -10.74
N ALA A 146 19.30 -4.17 -10.04
CA ALA A 146 20.75 -4.08 -10.24
C ALA A 146 21.33 -2.65 -10.15
N THR A 147 20.66 -1.73 -9.44
CA THR A 147 21.10 -0.34 -9.29
C THR A 147 22.05 -0.19 -8.09
N MET A 148 23.34 -0.48 -8.34
CA MET A 148 24.41 -0.39 -7.34
C MET A 148 24.46 0.93 -6.52
N PRO A 149 24.33 2.15 -7.12
CA PRO A 149 24.42 3.38 -6.33
C PRO A 149 23.24 3.57 -5.38
N ALA A 150 22.03 3.20 -5.79
CA ALA A 150 20.84 3.28 -4.94
C ALA A 150 20.94 2.27 -3.79
N PHE A 151 21.41 1.06 -4.08
CA PHE A 151 21.62 0.02 -3.08
C PHE A 151 22.60 0.45 -1.97
N LEU A 152 23.75 1.02 -2.33
CA LEU A 152 24.75 1.48 -1.36
C LEU A 152 24.24 2.65 -0.51
N MET A 153 23.56 3.62 -1.14
CA MET A 153 22.98 4.78 -0.44
C MET A 153 21.93 4.34 0.58
N LEU A 154 20.97 3.50 0.17
CA LEU A 154 19.91 2.99 1.04
C LEU A 154 20.46 2.06 2.14
N GLY A 155 21.49 1.27 1.82
CA GLY A 155 22.15 0.38 2.79
C GLY A 155 22.90 1.13 3.88
N LEU A 156 23.68 2.16 3.53
CA LEU A 156 24.35 3.03 4.50
C LEU A 156 23.35 3.76 5.39
N GLU A 157 22.26 4.23 4.81
CA GLU A 157 21.19 4.88 5.55
C GLU A 157 20.48 3.94 6.53
N PHE A 158 20.29 2.67 6.14
CA PHE A 158 19.70 1.66 7.02
C PHE A 158 20.59 1.41 8.24
N ILE A 159 21.90 1.29 8.04
CA ILE A 159 22.87 1.11 9.12
C ILE A 159 22.89 2.35 10.04
N SER A 160 22.92 3.55 9.46
CA SER A 160 22.89 4.82 10.19
C SER A 160 21.63 4.94 11.07
N SER A 161 20.48 4.57 10.52
CA SER A 161 19.20 4.60 11.23
C SER A 161 19.15 3.59 12.38
N CYS A 162 19.68 2.38 12.19
CA CYS A 162 19.75 1.33 13.21
C CYS A 162 20.65 1.73 14.39
N ILE A 163 21.82 2.33 14.14
CA ILE A 163 22.74 2.78 15.19
C ILE A 163 22.06 3.84 16.07
N LEU A 164 21.34 4.78 15.46
CA LEU A 164 20.62 5.85 16.16
C LEU A 164 19.41 5.35 16.95
N VAL A 165 18.69 4.34 16.46
CA VAL A 165 17.58 3.71 17.20
C VAL A 165 18.09 2.94 18.41
N CYS A 166 19.15 2.15 18.24
CA CYS A 166 19.80 1.45 19.36
C CYS A 166 20.29 2.44 20.44
N PHE A 167 20.93 3.55 20.03
CA PHE A 167 21.35 4.59 20.97
C PHE A 167 20.19 5.23 21.72
N LEU A 168 19.10 5.60 21.04
CA LEU A 168 17.93 6.17 21.69
C LEU A 168 17.24 5.16 22.61
N PHE A 169 17.19 3.89 22.23
CA PHE A 169 16.59 2.84 23.07
C PHE A 169 17.44 2.58 24.32
N ILE A 170 18.77 2.56 24.19
CA ILE A 170 19.70 2.45 25.31
C ILE A 170 19.61 3.68 26.21
N CYS A 171 19.60 4.89 25.64
CA CYS A 171 19.44 6.12 26.41
C CYS A 171 18.08 6.17 27.13
N PHE A 172 16.98 5.76 26.49
CA PHE A 172 15.67 5.68 27.13
C PHE A 172 15.67 4.65 28.26
N PHE A 173 16.27 3.48 28.06
CA PHE A 173 16.38 2.43 29.09
C PHE A 173 17.29 2.86 30.26
N LEU A 174 18.38 3.58 29.98
CA LEU A 174 19.26 4.15 31.00
C LEU A 174 18.60 5.31 31.74
N ILE A 175 17.77 6.12 31.08
CA ILE A 175 16.98 7.18 31.74
C ILE A 175 15.91 6.55 32.64
N GLN A 176 15.19 5.51 32.18
CA GLN A 176 14.21 4.82 33.03
C GLN A 176 14.86 4.12 34.22
N ARG A 177 16.02 3.46 34.04
CA ARG A 177 16.77 2.89 35.17
C ARG A 177 17.42 3.96 36.05
N GLY A 178 17.86 5.09 35.51
CA GLY A 178 18.45 6.19 36.28
C GLY A 178 17.46 6.86 37.24
N VAL A 179 16.16 6.83 36.93
CA VAL A 179 15.10 7.34 37.81
C VAL A 179 14.82 6.39 38.99
N GLU A 180 15.01 5.08 38.83
CA GLU A 180 14.82 4.08 39.90
C GLU A 180 15.91 4.13 40.99
N TYR A 181 17.06 4.76 40.73
CA TYR A 181 18.17 4.88 41.70
C TYR A 181 18.17 6.19 42.51
N ILE A 182 17.19 7.08 42.32
CA ILE A 182 17.09 8.39 43.00
C ILE A 182 15.96 8.43 44.05
N THR A 183 15.22 7.34 44.26
CA THR A 183 14.24 7.20 45.36
C THR A 183 14.75 6.27 46.46
#